data_AF-A0A7C6FM74-F1
#
_entry.id   AF-A0A7C6FM74-F1
#
_cell.length_a   1.000
_cell.length_b   1.000
_cell.length_c   1.000
_cell.angle_alpha   90.00
_cell.angle_beta   90.00
_cell.angle_gamma   90.00
#
_symmetry.space_group_name_H-M   'P 1'
#
loop_
_entity.id
_entity.type
_entity.pdbx_description
1 polymer ?
#
loop_
_entity_poly.entity_id
_entity_poly.type
_entity_poly.pdbx_seq_one_letter_code
_entity_poly.pdbx_strand_id
1 'polypeptide(L)'
;METQNTVSGLAGGKSFRAETTLNAGNRQSQVKIYSFTQNNMNYAMLISSYPGTPVLVIIVIPADQYNASQAWMVSTITGIQFR
;
A
#
# COMPACT_ATOMS: atom_id res chain seq x y z
N MET A 1 0.72 -16.96 -3.22
CA MET A 1 0.82 -16.87 -4.69
C MET A 1 -0.22 -15.92 -5.27
N GLU A 2 -1.51 -16.04 -4.90
CA GLU A 2 -2.58 -15.18 -5.46
C GLU A 2 -2.41 -13.68 -5.15
N THR A 3 -2.21 -13.30 -3.89
CA THR A 3 -2.02 -11.89 -3.49
C THR A 3 -0.82 -11.23 -4.19
N GLN A 4 0.25 -11.98 -4.41
CA GLN A 4 1.45 -11.49 -5.09
C GLN A 4 1.21 -11.26 -6.59
N ASN A 5 0.44 -12.13 -7.24
CA ASN A 5 0.01 -11.94 -8.62
C ASN A 5 -0.92 -10.72 -8.76
N THR A 6 -1.84 -10.53 -7.81
CA THR A 6 -2.71 -9.36 -7.74
C THR A 6 -1.90 -8.07 -7.57
N VAL A 7 -0.91 -8.05 -6.67
CA VAL A 7 -0.02 -6.89 -6.46
C VAL A 7 0.74 -6.56 -7.75
N SER A 8 1.28 -7.55 -8.45
CA SER A 8 1.98 -7.35 -9.72
C SER A 8 1.07 -6.77 -10.81
N GLY A 9 -0.18 -7.23 -10.88
CA GLY A 9 -1.19 -6.68 -11.80
C GLY A 9 -1.53 -5.22 -11.48
N LEU A 10 -1.73 -4.89 -10.21
CA LEU A 10 -2.01 -3.52 -9.74
C LEU A 10 -0.83 -2.56 -9.93
N ALA A 11 0.39 -3.07 -9.82
CA ALA A 11 1.62 -2.31 -10.01
C ALA A 11 2.00 -2.12 -11.49
N GLY A 12 1.29 -2.75 -12.43
CA GLY A 12 1.56 -2.65 -13.86
C GLY A 12 1.67 -1.21 -14.34
N GLY A 13 2.81 -0.86 -14.95
CA GLY A 13 3.08 0.48 -15.47
C GLY A 13 3.37 1.56 -14.41
N LYS A 14 3.43 1.20 -13.11
CA LYS A 14 3.74 2.12 -12.00
C LYS A 14 5.20 1.96 -11.59
N SER A 15 5.86 3.06 -11.22
CA SER A 15 7.26 3.03 -10.77
C SER A 15 7.33 2.64 -9.30
N PHE A 16 8.00 1.54 -8.99
CA PHE A 16 8.32 1.17 -7.61
C PHE A 16 9.25 2.21 -6.97
N ARG A 17 9.00 2.53 -5.69
CA ARG A 17 9.76 3.54 -4.94
C ARG A 17 10.41 2.97 -3.70
N ALA A 18 9.65 2.24 -2.90
CA ALA A 18 10.13 1.71 -1.63
C ALA A 18 9.26 0.53 -1.17
N GLU A 19 9.84 -0.26 -0.27
CA GLU A 19 9.13 -1.28 0.49
C GLU A 19 9.46 -1.10 1.97
N THR A 20 8.46 -1.30 2.82
CA THR A 20 8.61 -1.23 4.27
C THR A 20 7.69 -2.24 4.94
N THR A 21 7.88 -2.44 6.24
CA THR A 21 7.01 -3.28 7.05
C THR A 21 6.38 -2.48 8.18
N LEU A 22 5.13 -2.78 8.49
CA LEU A 22 4.38 -2.15 9.58
C LEU A 22 3.77 -3.24 10.46
N ASN A 23 3.73 -3.02 11.78
CA ASN A 23 3.06 -3.94 12.69
C ASN A 23 1.54 -3.67 12.70
N ALA A 24 0.75 -4.69 12.40
CA ALA A 24 -0.70 -4.67 12.41
C ALA A 24 -1.21 -5.73 13.40
N GLY A 25 -1.37 -5.32 14.66
CA GLY A 25 -1.65 -6.22 15.77
C GLY A 25 -0.55 -7.26 15.97
N ASN A 26 -0.91 -8.54 15.88
CA ASN A 26 0.02 -9.67 15.99
C ASN A 26 0.62 -10.11 14.65
N ARG A 27 0.39 -9.35 13.56
CA ARG A 27 0.93 -9.65 12.23
C ARG A 27 1.80 -8.51 11.73
N GLN A 28 2.66 -8.82 10.77
CA GLN A 28 3.41 -7.84 10.02
C GLN A 28 2.72 -7.60 8.67
N SER A 29 2.53 -6.33 8.31
CA SER A 29 2.18 -5.91 6.96
C SER A 29 3.44 -5.67 6.14
N GLN A 30 3.43 -6.10 4.89
CA GLN A 30 4.40 -5.70 3.86
C GLN A 30 3.77 -4.61 3.00
N VAL A 31 4.35 -3.42 3.00
CA VAL A 31 3.85 -2.24 2.29
C VAL A 31 4.80 -1.90 1.15
N LYS A 32 4.31 -1.95 -0.09
CA LYS A 32 5.03 -1.51 -1.28
C LYS A 32 4.48 -0.17 -1.76
N ILE A 33 5.38 0.76 -2.05
CA ILE A 33 5.07 2.13 -2.43
C ILE A 33 5.44 2.30 -3.90
N TYR A 34 4.50 2.83 -4.68
CA TYR A 34 4.65 3.11 -6.10
C TYR A 34 4.26 4.54 -6.38
N SER A 35 4.77 5.08 -7.48
CA SER A 35 4.31 6.35 -8.06
C SER A 35 3.83 6.16 -9.48
N PHE A 36 2.85 6.95 -9.90
CA PHE A 36 2.44 7.02 -11.30
C PHE A 36 1.80 8.37 -11.60
N THR A 37 1.70 8.69 -12.90
CA THR A 37 1.00 9.89 -13.37
C THR A 37 -0.28 9.45 -14.08
N GLN A 38 -1.39 10.12 -13.76
CA GLN A 38 -2.68 9.90 -14.42
C GLN A 38 -3.39 11.25 -14.53
N ASN A 39 -3.94 11.57 -15.71
CA ASN A 39 -4.64 12.83 -15.97
C ASN A 39 -3.82 14.06 -15.54
N ASN A 40 -2.53 14.08 -15.90
CA ASN A 40 -1.56 15.13 -15.54
C ASN A 40 -1.33 15.35 -14.03
N MET A 41 -1.80 14.44 -13.17
CA MET A 41 -1.56 14.48 -11.73
C MET A 41 -0.67 13.30 -11.31
N ASN A 42 0.26 13.58 -10.39
CA ASN A 42 1.12 12.55 -9.81
C ASN A 42 0.45 11.94 -8.59
N TYR A 43 0.51 10.62 -8.47
CA TYR A 43 -0.07 9.87 -7.37
C TYR A 43 0.98 9.01 -6.68
N ALA A 44 0.80 8.84 -5.37
CA ALA A 44 1.41 7.76 -4.61
C ALA A 44 0.38 6.63 -4.44
N MET A 45 0.84 5.39 -4.62
CA MET A 45 0.06 4.19 -4.35
C MET A 45 0.79 3.34 -3.31
N LEU A 46 0.11 3.00 -2.22
CA LEU A 46 0.60 2.05 -1.23
C LEU A 46 -0.22 0.77 -1.37
N ILE A 47 0.45 -0.36 -1.52
CA ILE A 47 -0.17 -1.68 -1.48
C ILE A 47 0.37 -2.40 -0.24
N SER A 48 -0.50 -2.58 0.74
CA SER A 48 -0.24 -3.30 1.99
C SER A 48 -0.82 -4.70 1.88
N SER A 49 0.03 -5.71 2.06
CA SER A 49 -0.34 -7.12 2.12
C SER A 49 -0.01 -7.70 3.49
N TYR A 50 -0.82 -8.65 3.96
CA TYR A 50 -0.65 -9.28 5.27
C TYR A 50 -0.40 -10.78 5.07
N PRO A 51 0.87 -11.24 5.15
CA PRO A 51 1.22 -12.64 4.91
C PRO A 51 0.36 -13.62 5.72
N GLY A 52 -0.01 -14.72 5.07
CA GLY A 52 -0.92 -15.71 5.64
C GLY A 52 -2.39 -15.27 5.68
N THR A 53 -2.77 -14.23 4.94
CA THR A 53 -4.17 -13.81 4.73
C THR A 53 -4.41 -13.43 3.26
N PRO A 54 -5.67 -13.43 2.79
CA PRO A 54 -6.02 -12.92 1.46
C PRO A 54 -6.23 -11.39 1.44
N VAL A 55 -5.98 -10.67 2.52
CA VAL A 55 -6.31 -9.24 2.63
C VAL A 55 -5.24 -8.36 1.98
N LEU A 56 -5.71 -7.38 1.20
CA LEU A 56 -4.92 -6.29 0.63
C LEU A 56 -5.56 -4.95 1.00
N VAL A 57 -4.73 -3.97 1.38
CA VAL A 57 -5.14 -2.58 1.52
C VAL A 57 -4.42 -1.77 0.44
N ILE A 58 -5.18 -1.07 -0.38
CA ILE A 58 -4.65 -0.24 -1.47
C ILE A 58 -5.06 1.19 -1.18
N ILE A 59 -4.07 2.08 -1.05
CA ILE A 59 -4.29 3.51 -0.84
C ILE A 59 -3.70 4.24 -2.04
N VAL A 60 -4.51 5.10 -2.67
CA VAL A 60 -4.08 5.95 -3.77
C VAL A 60 -4.39 7.39 -3.41
N ILE A 61 -3.38 8.24 -3.40
CA ILE A 61 -3.51 9.65 -3.05
C ILE A 61 -2.66 10.52 -3.98
N PRO A 62 -3.03 11.78 -4.21
CA PRO A 62 -2.17 12.75 -4.87
C PRO A 62 -0.81 12.81 -4.17
N ALA A 63 0.27 12.89 -4.95
CA ALA A 63 1.64 12.82 -4.43
C ALA A 63 1.98 14.00 -3.49
N ASP A 64 1.39 15.16 -3.73
CA ASP A 64 1.49 16.36 -2.88
C ASP A 64 0.79 16.18 -1.52
N GLN A 65 -0.22 15.30 -1.44
CA GLN A 65 -0.94 14.98 -0.21
C GLN A 65 -0.28 13.86 0.61
N TYR A 66 0.82 13.26 0.11
CA TYR A 66 1.45 12.10 0.73
C TYR A 66 1.86 12.35 2.17
N ASN A 67 2.57 13.45 2.43
CA ASN A 67 3.05 13.79 3.77
C ASN A 67 1.91 14.13 4.74
N ALA A 68 0.92 14.90 4.28
CA ALA A 68 -0.26 15.25 5.08
C ALA A 68 -1.12 14.01 5.41
N SER A 69 -1.08 12.99 4.56
CA SER A 69 -1.86 11.76 4.70
C SER A 69 -1.17 10.67 5.52
N GLN A 70 0.11 10.81 5.85
CA GLN A 70 0.92 9.79 6.53
C GLN A 70 0.22 9.20 7.77
N ALA A 71 -0.30 10.06 8.64
CA ALA A 71 -0.92 9.63 9.89
C ALA A 71 -2.09 8.66 9.67
N TRP A 72 -3.09 9.04 8.85
CA TRP A 72 -4.25 8.18 8.62
C TRP A 72 -3.92 6.96 7.76
N MET A 73 -2.96 7.06 6.82
CA MET A 73 -2.52 5.91 6.03
C MET A 73 -1.91 4.83 6.93
N VAL A 74 -1.02 5.23 7.83
CA VAL A 74 -0.41 4.30 8.79
C VAL A 74 -1.47 3.71 9.70
N SER A 75 -2.34 4.53 10.31
CA SER A 75 -3.42 4.03 11.16
C SER A 75 -4.36 3.05 10.45
N THR A 76 -4.64 3.28 9.16
CA THR A 76 -5.47 2.36 8.34
C THR A 76 -4.79 1.01 8.17
N ILE A 77 -3.49 0.98 7.88
CA ILE A 77 -2.73 -0.25 7.68
C ILE A 77 -2.52 -0.99 9.01
N THR A 78 -2.12 -0.29 10.06
CA THR A 78 -1.82 -0.92 11.36
C THR A 78 -3.06 -1.28 12.16
N GLY A 79 -4.21 -0.67 11.85
CA GLY A 79 -5.47 -0.86 12.55
C GLY A 79 -6.26 -2.12 12.15
N ILE A 80 -5.84 -2.85 11.11
CA ILE A 80 -6.52 -4.08 10.69
C ILE A 80 -6.34 -5.17 11.75
N GLN A 81 -7.48 -5.69 12.24
CA GLN A 81 -7.52 -6.80 13.18
C GLN A 81 -7.93 -8.08 12.46
N PHE A 82 -7.09 -9.11 12.58
CA PHE A 82 -7.38 -10.45 12.07
C PHE A 82 -7.91 -11.30 13.22
N ARG A 83 -9.09 -11.88 13.04
CA ARG A 83 -9.70 -12.83 13.97
C ARG A 83 -9.41 -14.25 13.53
#